data_AF-A0A673YEQ5-F1
#
_entry.id   AF-A0A673YEQ5-F1
#
_cell.length_a   1.000
_cell.length_b   1.000
_cell.length_c   1.000
_cell.angle_alpha   90.00
_cell.angle_beta   90.00
_cell.angle_gamma   90.00
#
_symmetry.space_group_name_H-M   'P 1'
#
loop_
_entity.id
_entity.type
_entity.pdbx_description
1 polymer ?
#
loop_
_entity_poly.entity_id
_entity_poly.type
_entity_poly.pdbx_seq_one_letter_code
_entity_poly.pdbx_strand_id
1 'polypeptide(L)'
;MNVLLSVAVPVTHSPGKSAAHRSELRQAKRIVVKLGSAVVTRGDECGLALGRLASIVEQVAVLQNQGREMMIVTSGAVAFGRQRLRHEILLSQSVRQALHSGQNQLKEMSLPVLEARACAAAGQSGLMALYEAMFTQYSTCTAQILVTNLDFHDEQKRRNLNSTLHELLRMNIVPIINTNDAVVPPPVPNSDLQGVNVIHIKDNDSLAARLAVEMKADLLIALSDVEGLYDSPPGTDDAKLIDIFYPGDQQSIRYGSKSKVGIGGMEAKVKSALWALQGGTSVVIANGTDPKVTGHVITDIVEGKKVGTFFSEVKPAGPTVEQQTEMARQAGRTLATLHPDERGEIICRLADLLTEKKDEILSANKRDMETAASSGRLSQPLLARLSLSTSKLNSLAIGLRQIAVSSRDSVGQVLRRTRVANNLELEQITVPIGVLLVIFESRPDCLPQVSALAIASGNALLLKGGKEAANTNRILHQLTQEALSLHGVKDAIQLVSTREEVEDLCRLDKMIDLIIPRGSSQLVRDIQRAAKGIPVLGHSEGICHVYIDSEACIEKAVDIIKDSKCDYPAACNAMETLLLHRDLLRTPLFDQIIDMLRVEQVRQCSFRKP
;
A
#
# COMPACT_ATOMS: atom_id res chain seq x y z
N MET A 1 -1.60 11.97 33.07
CA MET A 1 -1.59 10.54 33.44
C MET A 1 -3.04 10.10 33.54
N ASN A 2 -3.61 9.66 32.40
CA ASN A 2 -4.94 9.04 32.29
C ASN A 2 -4.98 8.41 30.90
N VAL A 3 -4.59 7.13 30.82
CA VAL A 3 -4.68 6.32 29.61
C VAL A 3 -6.04 5.63 29.65
N LEU A 4 -6.96 6.08 28.80
CA LEU A 4 -8.22 5.38 28.53
C LEU A 4 -7.90 4.09 27.78
N LEU A 5 -8.02 2.96 28.48
CA LEU A 5 -8.07 1.63 27.90
C LEU A 5 -9.34 1.51 27.04
N SER A 6 -9.19 1.55 25.71
CA SER A 6 -10.24 1.09 24.81
C SER A 6 -10.28 -0.43 24.86
N VAL A 7 -11.29 -0.97 25.52
CA VAL A 7 -11.59 -2.41 25.51
C VAL A 7 -12.08 -2.74 24.10
N ALA A 8 -11.23 -3.37 23.30
CA ALA A 8 -11.61 -3.91 22.00
C ALA A 8 -12.63 -5.04 22.20
N VAL A 9 -13.81 -4.88 21.60
CA VAL A 9 -14.84 -5.92 21.55
C VAL A 9 -14.29 -7.13 20.76
N PRO A 10 -14.38 -8.37 21.29
CA PRO A 10 -13.89 -9.55 20.58
C PRO A 10 -14.82 -9.85 19.40
N VAL A 11 -14.34 -9.59 18.18
CA VAL A 11 -15.01 -10.03 16.95
C VAL A 11 -14.75 -11.52 16.77
N THR A 12 -15.83 -12.30 16.71
CA THR A 12 -15.81 -13.75 16.49
C THR A 12 -15.35 -14.06 15.06
N HIS A 13 -14.11 -14.50 14.91
CA HIS A 13 -13.59 -15.01 13.63
C HIS A 13 -13.70 -16.55 13.63
N SER A 14 -14.24 -17.11 12.55
CA SER A 14 -14.18 -18.56 12.31
C SER A 14 -12.76 -18.94 11.89
N PRO A 15 -12.05 -19.82 12.61
CA PRO A 15 -10.69 -20.24 12.23
C PRO A 15 -10.70 -21.05 10.92
N GLY A 16 -9.76 -20.75 10.01
CA GLY A 16 -9.54 -21.52 8.78
C GLY A 16 -10.20 -21.01 7.51
N LYS A 17 -10.48 -19.70 7.41
CA LYS A 17 -10.89 -19.07 6.14
C LYS A 17 -9.81 -18.10 5.69
N SER A 18 -9.28 -18.28 4.49
CA SER A 18 -8.28 -17.38 3.91
C SER A 18 -8.87 -15.98 3.71
N ALA A 19 -8.06 -14.95 3.95
CA ALA A 19 -8.40 -13.57 3.66
C ALA A 19 -8.67 -13.36 2.17
N ALA A 20 -9.73 -12.63 1.84
CA ALA A 20 -10.03 -12.25 0.47
C ALA A 20 -9.20 -11.05 0.03
N HIS A 21 -8.89 -10.16 0.98
CA HIS A 21 -8.24 -8.87 0.73
C HIS A 21 -7.08 -8.61 1.71
N ARG A 22 -6.04 -7.89 1.25
CA ARG A 22 -4.87 -7.56 2.09
C ARG A 22 -5.23 -6.85 3.40
N SER A 23 -6.25 -6.00 3.39
CA SER A 23 -6.72 -5.30 4.59
C SER A 23 -7.17 -6.23 5.72
N GLU A 24 -7.58 -7.46 5.39
CA GLU A 24 -8.01 -8.47 6.36
C GLU A 24 -6.81 -9.15 7.05
N LEU A 25 -5.59 -9.05 6.50
CA LEU A 25 -4.37 -9.63 7.10
C LEU A 25 -4.09 -9.04 8.49
N ARG A 26 -4.56 -7.83 8.79
CA ARG A 26 -4.46 -7.21 10.13
C ARG A 26 -5.11 -8.06 11.22
N GLN A 27 -6.08 -8.89 10.86
CA GLN A 27 -6.84 -9.73 11.77
C GLN A 27 -6.20 -11.11 12.01
N ALA A 28 -5.12 -11.45 11.28
CA ALA A 28 -4.45 -12.76 11.39
C ALA A 28 -3.88 -12.98 12.80
N LYS A 29 -4.38 -13.98 13.53
CA LYS A 29 -3.92 -14.29 14.89
C LYS A 29 -2.74 -15.25 14.88
N ARG A 30 -2.83 -16.32 14.10
CA ARG A 30 -1.78 -17.34 13.99
C ARG A 30 -1.00 -17.16 12.70
N ILE A 31 0.30 -16.88 12.82
CA ILE A 31 1.14 -16.49 11.70
C ILE A 31 2.38 -17.38 11.64
N VAL A 32 2.60 -18.01 10.48
CA VAL A 32 3.82 -18.76 10.18
C VAL A 32 4.73 -17.88 9.32
N VAL A 33 5.95 -17.65 9.76
CA VAL A 33 6.98 -16.92 9.00
C VAL A 33 8.04 -17.91 8.53
N LYS A 34 8.14 -18.10 7.23
CA LYS A 34 9.17 -18.94 6.61
C LYS A 34 10.36 -18.08 6.19
N LEU A 35 11.55 -18.51 6.56
CA LEU A 35 12.83 -17.87 6.23
C LEU A 35 13.60 -18.75 5.24
N GLY A 36 13.72 -18.30 3.99
CA GLY A 36 14.54 -18.99 3.00
C GLY A 36 16.04 -18.98 3.34
N SER A 37 16.80 -19.91 2.77
CA SER A 37 18.26 -20.00 3.01
C SER A 37 18.96 -18.67 2.72
N ALA A 38 18.63 -18.02 1.60
CA ALA A 38 19.19 -16.72 1.22
C ALA A 38 18.80 -15.56 2.14
N VAL A 39 17.69 -15.68 2.88
CA VAL A 39 17.30 -14.73 3.92
C VAL A 39 18.17 -14.92 5.15
N VAL A 40 18.44 -16.17 5.55
CA VAL A 40 19.23 -16.48 6.74
C VAL A 40 20.74 -16.27 6.52
N THR A 41 21.24 -16.49 5.30
CA THR A 41 22.67 -16.39 4.97
C THR A 41 23.07 -15.08 4.31
N ARG A 42 24.36 -14.73 4.39
CA ARG A 42 24.98 -13.64 3.63
C ARG A 42 25.15 -14.01 2.15
N GLY A 43 25.36 -13.01 1.29
CA GLY A 43 25.56 -13.19 -0.15
C GLY A 43 26.86 -13.91 -0.54
N ASP A 44 27.83 -14.01 0.37
CA ASP A 44 29.05 -14.81 0.22
C ASP A 44 28.84 -16.30 0.58
N GLU A 45 27.62 -16.67 0.97
CA GLU A 45 27.20 -18.02 1.39
C GLU A 45 28.02 -18.59 2.56
N CYS A 46 28.83 -17.75 3.19
CA CYS A 46 29.77 -18.08 4.25
C CYS A 46 29.40 -17.30 5.52
N GLY A 47 28.16 -17.50 5.97
CA GLY A 47 27.70 -17.08 7.28
C GLY A 47 26.32 -16.48 7.32
N LEU A 48 25.91 -16.09 8.53
CA LEU A 48 24.56 -15.63 8.82
C LEU A 48 24.42 -14.13 8.60
N ALA A 49 23.28 -13.72 8.05
CA ALA A 49 22.91 -12.31 7.88
C ALA A 49 22.33 -11.77 9.19
N LEU A 50 23.19 -11.58 10.20
CA LEU A 50 22.78 -11.24 11.57
C LEU A 50 21.89 -10.00 11.66
N GLY A 51 22.22 -8.90 10.97
CA GLY A 51 21.40 -7.67 11.02
C GLY A 51 19.98 -7.87 10.49
N ARG A 52 19.84 -8.68 9.43
CA ARG A 52 18.55 -9.04 8.85
C ARG A 52 17.77 -10.00 9.75
N LEU A 53 18.43 -11.01 10.31
CA LEU A 53 17.82 -11.91 11.29
C LEU A 53 17.34 -11.14 12.52
N ALA A 54 18.13 -10.20 13.04
CA ALA A 54 17.75 -9.36 14.16
C ALA A 54 16.49 -8.53 13.86
N SER A 55 16.41 -7.92 12.67
CA SER A 55 15.22 -7.17 12.24
C SER A 55 13.98 -8.06 12.09
N ILE A 56 14.13 -9.28 11.58
CA ILE A 56 13.03 -10.26 11.47
C ILE A 56 12.58 -10.70 12.87
N VAL A 57 13.52 -11.01 13.77
CA VAL A 57 13.24 -11.41 15.15
C VAL A 57 12.52 -10.29 15.90
N GLU A 58 12.95 -9.04 15.74
CA GLU A 58 12.29 -7.86 16.29
C GLU A 58 10.81 -7.80 15.86
N GLN A 59 10.55 -7.89 14.55
CA GLN A 59 9.18 -7.84 14.01
C GLN A 59 8.31 -8.99 14.53
N VAL A 60 8.85 -10.22 14.58
CA VAL A 60 8.12 -11.39 15.11
C VAL A 60 7.84 -11.22 16.61
N ALA A 61 8.82 -10.75 17.39
CA ALA A 61 8.64 -10.52 18.82
C ALA A 61 7.62 -9.40 19.11
N VAL A 62 7.64 -8.32 18.33
CA VAL A 62 6.62 -7.25 18.43
C VAL A 62 5.22 -7.81 18.19
N LEU A 63 5.02 -8.61 17.13
CA LEU A 63 3.73 -9.23 16.84
C LEU A 63 3.31 -10.25 17.91
N GLN A 64 4.25 -11.05 18.43
CA GLN A 64 4.01 -11.97 19.54
C GLN A 64 3.54 -11.21 20.79
N ASN A 65 4.21 -10.11 21.14
CA ASN A 65 3.88 -9.27 22.29
C ASN A 65 2.55 -8.50 22.11
N GLN A 66 2.07 -8.34 20.86
CA GLN A 66 0.72 -7.85 20.56
C GLN A 66 -0.37 -8.93 20.73
N GLY A 67 0.00 -10.15 21.14
CA GLY A 67 -0.93 -11.25 21.39
C GLY A 67 -1.20 -12.14 20.18
N ARG A 68 -0.33 -12.13 19.17
CA ARG A 68 -0.38 -13.04 18.02
C ARG A 68 0.41 -14.32 18.32
N GLU A 69 0.00 -15.43 17.72
CA GLU A 69 0.66 -16.73 17.83
C GLU A 69 1.65 -16.89 16.67
N MET A 70 2.92 -16.57 16.92
CA MET A 70 3.98 -16.60 15.90
C MET A 70 4.71 -17.94 15.87
N MET A 71 5.02 -18.41 14.66
CA MET A 71 5.84 -19.59 14.41
C MET A 71 6.87 -19.30 13.31
N ILE A 72 8.11 -19.78 13.47
CA ILE A 72 9.15 -19.60 12.46
C ILE A 72 9.52 -20.94 11.83
N VAL A 73 9.52 -21.00 10.50
CA VAL A 73 10.13 -22.11 9.74
C VAL A 73 11.43 -21.59 9.13
N THR A 74 12.56 -22.00 9.68
CA THR A 74 13.88 -21.48 9.26
C THR A 74 14.56 -22.41 8.25
N SER A 75 15.60 -21.93 7.58
CA SER A 75 16.56 -22.72 6.80
C SER A 75 17.99 -22.32 7.20
N GLY A 76 19.01 -22.74 6.44
CA GLY A 76 20.38 -22.22 6.53
C GLY A 76 21.33 -22.97 7.47
N ALA A 77 20.85 -24.01 8.17
CA ALA A 77 21.68 -24.82 9.08
C ALA A 77 22.90 -25.43 8.38
N VAL A 78 22.72 -26.01 7.18
CA VAL A 78 23.84 -26.59 6.40
C VAL A 78 24.89 -25.54 6.03
N ALA A 79 24.47 -24.36 5.59
CA ALA A 79 25.39 -23.28 5.19
C ALA A 79 26.19 -22.76 6.39
N PHE A 80 25.51 -22.50 7.51
CA PHE A 80 26.15 -22.04 8.73
C PHE A 80 27.10 -23.09 9.33
N GLY A 81 26.68 -24.36 9.34
CA GLY A 81 27.53 -25.44 9.82
C GLY A 81 28.75 -25.69 8.93
N ARG A 82 28.63 -25.48 7.61
CA ARG A 82 29.79 -25.55 6.70
C ARG A 82 30.85 -24.51 7.06
N GLN A 83 30.45 -23.27 7.36
CA GLN A 83 31.37 -22.23 7.82
C GLN A 83 32.02 -22.63 9.15
N ARG A 84 31.21 -23.04 10.12
CA ARG A 84 31.66 -23.40 11.47
C ARG A 84 32.62 -24.59 11.47
N LEU A 85 32.30 -25.66 10.73
CA LEU A 85 33.15 -26.84 10.61
C LEU A 85 34.43 -26.55 9.80
N ARG A 86 34.38 -25.71 8.76
CA ARG A 86 35.58 -25.24 8.06
C ARG A 86 36.52 -24.52 9.02
N HIS A 87 35.99 -23.61 9.84
CA HIS A 87 36.76 -22.90 10.84
C HIS A 87 37.41 -23.87 11.85
N GLU A 88 36.66 -24.87 12.33
CA GLU A 88 37.19 -25.88 13.26
C GLU A 88 38.27 -26.77 12.62
N ILE A 89 38.13 -27.12 11.34
CA ILE A 89 39.16 -27.86 10.59
C ILE A 89 40.43 -27.01 10.47
N LEU A 90 40.31 -25.72 10.14
CA LEU A 90 41.47 -24.82 10.03
C LEU A 90 42.18 -24.66 11.39
N LEU A 91 41.44 -24.53 12.49
CA LEU A 91 42.00 -24.45 13.84
C LEU A 91 42.66 -25.77 14.29
N SER A 92 42.05 -26.91 13.98
CA SER A 92 42.62 -28.22 14.34
C SER A 92 43.78 -28.64 13.45
N GLN A 93 43.88 -28.09 12.22
CA GLN A 93 45.00 -28.33 11.30
C GLN A 93 46.31 -27.74 11.82
N SER A 94 46.31 -26.55 12.43
CA SER A 94 47.53 -25.96 13.00
C SER A 94 48.06 -26.79 14.18
N VAL A 95 47.16 -27.31 15.01
CA VAL A 95 47.49 -28.22 16.13
C VAL A 95 47.99 -29.58 15.61
N ARG A 96 47.33 -30.17 14.61
CA ARG A 96 47.76 -31.45 14.01
C ARG A 96 49.09 -31.32 13.28
N GLN A 97 49.36 -30.21 12.59
CA GLN A 97 50.66 -29.95 11.96
C GLN A 97 51.78 -29.76 13.01
N ALA A 98 51.50 -29.08 14.12
CA ALA A 98 52.46 -28.96 15.22
C ALA A 98 52.80 -30.34 15.85
N LEU A 99 51.82 -31.24 15.95
CA LEU A 99 51.97 -32.59 16.49
C LEU A 99 52.57 -33.61 15.49
N HIS A 100 52.46 -33.38 14.17
CA HIS A 100 52.94 -34.28 13.11
C HIS A 100 54.20 -33.77 12.38
N SER A 101 55.03 -32.97 13.06
CA SER A 101 56.30 -32.41 12.59
C SER A 101 57.42 -33.46 12.29
N GLY A 102 57.06 -34.72 12.04
CA GLY A 102 57.98 -35.82 11.75
C GLY A 102 57.85 -36.50 10.37
N GLN A 103 56.87 -36.14 9.52
CA GLN A 103 56.76 -36.76 8.18
C GLN A 103 56.50 -35.72 7.08
N ASN A 104 57.56 -35.47 6.31
CA ASN A 104 57.56 -34.71 5.06
C ASN A 104 56.63 -35.32 4.02
N GLN A 105 55.43 -34.75 3.82
CA GLN A 105 54.76 -34.74 2.52
C GLN A 105 53.97 -33.42 2.36
N LEU A 106 54.57 -32.45 1.68
CA LEU A 106 53.88 -31.30 1.09
C LEU A 106 53.03 -31.79 -0.08
N LYS A 107 51.76 -32.14 0.15
CA LYS A 107 50.75 -32.27 -0.90
C LYS A 107 49.83 -31.05 -0.86
N GLU A 108 49.58 -30.48 -2.03
CA GLU A 108 48.62 -29.37 -2.23
C GLU A 108 47.31 -29.64 -1.48
N MET A 109 47.01 -28.75 -0.55
CA MET A 109 45.89 -28.86 0.40
C MET A 109 44.58 -28.50 -0.29
N SER A 110 43.82 -29.51 -0.70
CA SER A 110 42.40 -29.33 -0.98
C SER A 110 41.60 -29.33 0.34
N LEU A 111 40.73 -28.34 0.53
CA LEU A 111 39.79 -28.29 1.65
C LEU A 111 38.92 -29.57 1.63
N PRO A 112 38.73 -30.25 2.77
CA PRO A 112 37.88 -31.45 2.82
C PRO A 112 36.47 -31.14 2.35
N VAL A 113 35.91 -32.01 1.51
CA VAL A 113 34.49 -31.96 1.17
C VAL A 113 33.70 -32.31 2.42
N LEU A 114 33.03 -31.32 3.01
CA LEU A 114 32.20 -31.50 4.19
C LEU A 114 30.86 -32.13 3.83
N GLU A 115 30.49 -33.20 4.53
CA GLU A 115 29.19 -33.84 4.38
C GLU A 115 28.07 -32.90 4.86
N ALA A 116 27.00 -32.78 4.06
CA ALA A 116 25.89 -31.87 4.33
C ALA A 116 25.18 -32.16 5.65
N ARG A 117 25.07 -33.43 6.07
CA ARG A 117 24.42 -33.84 7.33
C ARG A 117 25.19 -33.40 8.56
N ALA A 118 26.51 -33.59 8.54
CA ALA A 118 27.39 -33.09 9.59
C ALA A 118 27.31 -31.56 9.69
N CYS A 119 27.25 -30.88 8.55
CA CYS A 119 27.04 -29.43 8.50
C CYS A 119 25.66 -29.05 9.08
N ALA A 120 24.59 -29.74 8.72
CA ALA A 120 23.27 -29.50 9.27
C ALA A 120 23.25 -29.62 10.80
N ALA A 121 23.81 -30.71 11.35
CA ALA A 121 23.86 -30.94 12.79
C ALA A 121 24.64 -29.83 13.51
N ALA A 122 25.84 -29.50 13.02
CA ALA A 122 26.68 -28.46 13.61
C ALA A 122 26.04 -27.08 13.52
N GLY A 123 25.45 -26.74 12.37
CA GLY A 123 24.83 -25.44 12.15
C GLY A 123 23.49 -25.27 12.87
N GLN A 124 22.68 -26.33 13.00
CA GLN A 124 21.38 -26.27 13.65
C GLN A 124 21.50 -25.85 15.12
N SER A 125 22.49 -26.39 15.84
CA SER A 125 22.75 -26.03 17.24
C SER A 125 23.06 -24.54 17.40
N GLY A 126 23.97 -24.00 16.58
CA GLY A 126 24.34 -22.59 16.69
C GLY A 126 23.29 -21.63 16.13
N LEU A 127 22.50 -22.04 15.12
CA LEU A 127 21.38 -21.23 14.64
C LEU A 127 20.30 -21.08 15.71
N MET A 128 20.01 -22.14 16.47
CA MET A 128 19.08 -22.08 17.58
C MET A 128 19.59 -21.20 18.71
N ALA A 129 20.86 -21.33 19.10
CA ALA A 129 21.47 -20.48 20.12
C ALA A 129 21.38 -18.98 19.75
N LEU A 130 21.50 -18.66 18.45
CA LEU A 130 21.34 -17.29 17.97
C LEU A 130 19.88 -16.80 18.05
N TYR A 131 18.91 -17.63 17.65
CA TYR A 131 17.50 -17.27 17.83
C TYR A 131 17.17 -17.02 19.30
N GLU A 132 17.57 -17.94 20.19
CA GLU A 132 17.34 -17.82 21.62
C GLU A 132 17.95 -16.54 22.20
N ALA A 133 19.20 -16.23 21.85
CA ALA A 133 19.88 -15.00 22.28
C ALA A 133 19.17 -13.72 21.79
N MET A 134 18.69 -13.70 20.54
CA MET A 134 17.99 -12.54 19.98
C MET A 134 16.58 -12.36 20.57
N PHE A 135 15.79 -13.42 20.66
CA PHE A 135 14.42 -13.35 21.21
C PHE A 135 14.40 -13.03 22.71
N THR A 136 15.42 -13.45 23.46
CA THR A 136 15.57 -13.12 24.88
C THR A 136 15.65 -11.59 25.10
N GLN A 137 16.21 -10.83 24.16
CA GLN A 137 16.25 -9.36 24.26
C GLN A 137 14.86 -8.73 24.26
N TYR A 138 13.86 -9.42 23.71
CA TYR A 138 12.46 -8.98 23.63
C TYR A 138 11.56 -9.68 24.65
N SER A 139 12.15 -10.36 25.65
CA SER A 139 11.42 -11.15 26.66
C SER A 139 10.50 -12.21 26.05
N THR A 140 10.89 -12.76 24.89
CA THR A 140 10.15 -13.82 24.20
C THR A 140 10.93 -15.12 24.30
N CYS A 141 10.29 -16.17 24.79
CA CYS A 141 10.88 -17.51 24.82
C CYS A 141 10.75 -18.19 23.46
N THR A 142 11.72 -19.03 23.11
CA THR A 142 11.68 -19.86 21.90
C THR A 142 11.85 -21.33 22.23
N ALA A 143 11.37 -22.20 21.36
CA ALA A 143 11.58 -23.65 21.48
C ALA A 143 11.92 -24.26 20.12
N GLN A 144 12.90 -25.16 20.10
CA GLN A 144 13.30 -25.86 18.89
C GLN A 144 12.39 -27.04 18.61
N ILE A 145 11.98 -27.20 17.36
CA ILE A 145 11.34 -28.42 16.85
C ILE A 145 12.02 -28.83 15.55
N LEU A 146 12.50 -30.08 15.52
CA LEU A 146 13.09 -30.69 14.33
C LEU A 146 12.14 -31.74 13.78
N VAL A 147 11.84 -31.65 12.50
CA VAL A 147 10.88 -32.55 11.83
C VAL A 147 11.49 -33.20 10.60
N THR A 148 10.98 -34.37 10.26
CA THR A 148 11.25 -35.08 9.00
C THR A 148 9.95 -35.25 8.22
N ASN A 149 10.04 -35.55 6.92
CA ASN A 149 8.83 -35.78 6.11
C ASN A 149 7.96 -36.92 6.68
N LEU A 150 8.58 -37.93 7.30
CA LEU A 150 7.87 -39.08 7.88
C LEU A 150 6.97 -38.70 9.08
N ASP A 151 7.30 -37.63 9.80
CA ASP A 151 6.55 -37.21 10.99
C ASP A 151 5.15 -36.68 10.65
N PHE A 152 4.94 -36.25 9.40
CA PHE A 152 3.65 -35.80 8.91
C PHE A 152 2.82 -36.91 8.23
N HIS A 153 3.44 -38.03 7.86
CA HIS A 153 2.74 -39.18 7.26
C HIS A 153 2.18 -40.13 8.31
N ASP A 154 2.84 -40.24 9.47
CA ASP A 154 2.35 -41.03 10.59
C ASP A 154 1.34 -40.21 11.43
N GLU A 155 0.12 -40.75 11.61
CA GLU A 155 -0.94 -40.05 12.34
C GLU A 155 -0.57 -39.75 13.80
N GLN A 156 0.09 -40.67 14.48
CA GLN A 156 0.42 -40.53 15.89
C GLN A 156 1.50 -39.47 16.08
N LYS A 157 2.55 -39.49 15.25
CA LYS A 157 3.60 -38.47 15.26
C LYS A 157 3.05 -37.09 14.92
N ARG A 158 2.17 -37.00 13.93
CA ARG A 158 1.49 -35.75 13.56
C ARG A 158 0.65 -35.18 14.71
N ARG A 159 -0.13 -36.03 15.40
CA ARG A 159 -0.89 -35.62 16.60
C ARG A 159 0.03 -35.14 17.73
N ASN A 160 1.13 -35.85 17.98
CA ASN A 160 2.11 -35.45 19.00
C ASN A 160 2.76 -34.10 18.65
N LEU A 161 3.18 -33.90 17.40
CA LEU A 161 3.73 -32.63 16.91
C LEU A 161 2.73 -31.48 17.11
N ASN A 162 1.47 -31.68 16.70
CA ASN A 162 0.43 -30.67 16.85
C ASN A 162 0.16 -30.35 18.32
N SER A 163 0.05 -31.34 19.20
CA SER A 163 -0.15 -31.12 20.64
C SER A 163 1.00 -30.31 21.24
N THR A 164 2.25 -30.66 20.92
CA THR A 164 3.43 -29.92 21.38
C THR A 164 3.40 -28.47 20.91
N LEU A 165 3.11 -28.23 19.63
CA LEU A 165 3.03 -26.89 19.07
C LEU A 165 1.93 -26.04 19.72
N HIS A 166 0.74 -26.61 19.94
CA HIS A 166 -0.34 -25.91 20.62
C HIS A 166 0.02 -25.56 22.07
N GLU A 167 0.73 -26.43 22.77
CA GLU A 167 1.13 -26.17 24.16
C GLU A 167 2.19 -25.07 24.25
N LEU A 168 3.17 -25.05 23.32
CA LEU A 168 4.14 -23.97 23.22
C LEU A 168 3.47 -22.62 22.96
N LEU A 169 2.54 -22.57 22.01
CA LEU A 169 1.81 -21.34 21.70
C LEU A 169 0.96 -20.85 22.89
N ARG A 170 0.32 -21.77 23.63
CA ARG A 170 -0.41 -21.43 24.87
C ARG A 170 0.48 -20.82 25.95
N MET A 171 1.74 -21.24 26.01
CA MET A 171 2.75 -20.68 26.92
C MET A 171 3.39 -19.39 26.37
N ASN A 172 2.89 -18.83 25.28
CA ASN A 172 3.45 -17.65 24.62
C ASN A 172 4.91 -17.84 24.15
N ILE A 173 5.27 -19.08 23.77
CA ILE A 173 6.60 -19.45 23.27
C ILE A 173 6.55 -19.49 21.73
N VAL A 174 7.52 -18.86 21.07
CA VAL A 174 7.67 -18.88 19.61
C VAL A 174 8.38 -20.17 19.19
N PRO A 175 7.71 -21.12 18.50
CA PRO A 175 8.37 -22.32 18.02
C PRO A 175 9.26 -21.99 16.81
N ILE A 176 10.50 -22.50 16.83
CA ILE A 176 11.46 -22.44 15.72
C ILE A 176 11.55 -23.84 15.11
N ILE A 177 10.93 -24.02 13.95
CA ILE A 177 10.83 -25.30 13.24
C ILE A 177 11.86 -25.36 12.11
N ASN A 178 12.54 -26.49 11.97
CA ASN A 178 13.39 -26.77 10.81
C ASN A 178 13.33 -28.27 10.45
N THR A 179 13.74 -28.61 9.21
CA THR A 179 13.96 -30.00 8.83
C THR A 179 15.17 -30.58 9.57
N ASN A 180 15.07 -31.83 10.01
CA ASN A 180 16.17 -32.55 10.64
C ASN A 180 17.10 -33.15 9.59
N ASP A 181 17.80 -32.30 8.84
CA ASP A 181 18.66 -32.74 7.73
C ASP A 181 19.81 -33.67 8.18
N ALA A 182 20.10 -33.73 9.49
CA ALA A 182 21.11 -34.63 10.04
C ALA A 182 20.73 -36.13 9.92
N VAL A 183 19.44 -36.44 9.86
CA VAL A 183 18.92 -37.83 9.84
C VAL A 183 18.10 -38.16 8.59
N VAL A 184 17.89 -37.20 7.69
CA VAL A 184 17.10 -37.40 6.46
C VAL A 184 17.94 -38.14 5.39
N PRO A 185 17.36 -39.12 4.66
CA PRO A 185 18.02 -39.78 3.53
C PRO A 185 18.47 -38.78 2.45
N PRO A 186 19.52 -39.07 1.65
CA PRO A 186 19.89 -38.18 0.55
C PRO A 186 18.70 -38.09 -0.42
N PRO A 187 18.46 -36.92 -1.05
CA PRO A 187 17.40 -36.79 -2.04
C PRO A 187 17.63 -37.78 -3.17
N VAL A 188 16.70 -38.73 -3.34
CA VAL A 188 16.74 -39.70 -4.44
C VAL A 188 16.23 -38.98 -5.70
N PRO A 189 17.00 -38.91 -6.80
CA PRO A 189 16.51 -38.35 -8.05
C PRO A 189 15.36 -39.21 -8.59
N ASN A 190 14.24 -38.60 -8.98
CA ASN A 190 13.11 -39.23 -9.67
C ASN A 190 12.37 -40.36 -8.93
N SER A 191 11.66 -40.03 -7.85
CA SER A 191 10.51 -40.82 -7.40
C SER A 191 9.25 -39.94 -7.35
N ASP A 192 8.77 -39.56 -8.53
CA ASP A 192 7.43 -39.01 -8.67
C ASP A 192 6.45 -40.18 -8.69
N LEU A 193 6.10 -40.69 -7.51
CA LEU A 193 4.94 -41.56 -7.37
C LEU A 193 3.69 -40.67 -7.49
N GLN A 194 3.09 -40.71 -8.68
CA GLN A 194 1.80 -40.11 -8.98
C GLN A 194 0.70 -40.82 -8.17
N GLY A 195 0.06 -40.10 -7.26
CA GLY A 195 -1.14 -40.56 -6.57
C GLY A 195 -1.33 -39.94 -5.20
N VAL A 196 -2.47 -39.27 -5.02
CA VAL A 196 -2.98 -38.60 -3.80
C VAL A 196 -2.45 -37.17 -3.57
N ASN A 197 -3.37 -36.24 -3.27
CA ASN A 197 -3.20 -34.80 -2.99
C ASN A 197 -2.34 -34.49 -1.74
N VAL A 198 -1.12 -35.03 -1.66
CA VAL A 198 -0.21 -34.84 -0.53
C VAL A 198 1.04 -34.10 -1.02
N ILE A 199 1.34 -32.93 -0.44
CA ILE A 199 2.65 -32.31 -0.64
C ILE A 199 3.72 -33.18 0.01
N HIS A 200 4.65 -33.67 -0.80
CA HIS A 200 5.90 -34.25 -0.31
C HIS A 200 6.81 -33.12 0.20
N ILE A 201 7.22 -33.19 1.48
CA ILE A 201 8.19 -32.23 2.04
C ILE A 201 9.56 -32.55 1.43
N LYS A 202 9.89 -31.85 0.34
CA LYS A 202 11.21 -31.89 -0.32
C LYS A 202 12.09 -30.70 0.10
N ASP A 203 11.48 -29.61 0.55
CA ASP A 203 12.12 -28.35 0.95
C ASP A 203 11.35 -27.63 2.07
N ASN A 204 11.95 -26.59 2.65
CA ASN A 204 11.35 -25.83 3.76
C ASN A 204 10.12 -25.01 3.34
N ASP A 205 9.94 -24.76 2.03
CA ASP A 205 8.72 -24.15 1.49
C ASP A 205 7.52 -25.08 1.65
N SER A 206 7.68 -26.34 1.25
CA SER A 206 6.68 -27.41 1.43
C SER A 206 6.38 -27.68 2.91
N LEU A 207 7.41 -27.64 3.76
CA LEU A 207 7.26 -27.77 5.21
C LEU A 207 6.41 -26.63 5.79
N ALA A 208 6.71 -25.38 5.42
CA ALA A 208 5.99 -24.23 5.95
C ALA A 208 4.52 -24.22 5.52
N ALA A 209 4.23 -24.54 4.26
CA ALA A 209 2.86 -24.68 3.77
C ALA A 209 2.09 -25.76 4.54
N ARG A 210 2.68 -26.94 4.73
CA ARG A 210 2.05 -28.05 5.45
C ARG A 210 1.81 -27.73 6.91
N LEU A 211 2.81 -27.16 7.59
CA LEU A 211 2.70 -26.73 8.98
C LEU A 211 1.61 -25.67 9.16
N ALA A 212 1.53 -24.70 8.25
CA ALA A 212 0.54 -23.63 8.32
C ALA A 212 -0.89 -24.17 8.24
N VAL A 213 -1.17 -25.09 7.30
CA VAL A 213 -2.49 -25.72 7.18
C VAL A 213 -2.81 -26.62 8.38
N GLU A 214 -1.85 -27.44 8.82
CA GLU A 214 -2.05 -28.36 9.94
C GLU A 214 -2.34 -27.61 11.26
N MET A 215 -1.64 -26.50 11.46
CA MET A 215 -1.85 -25.60 12.59
C MET A 215 -2.98 -24.60 12.36
N LYS A 216 -3.73 -24.67 11.26
CA LYS A 216 -4.80 -23.71 10.92
C LYS A 216 -4.34 -22.25 11.07
N ALA A 217 -3.14 -21.95 10.59
CA ALA A 217 -2.62 -20.59 10.58
C ALA A 217 -3.46 -19.71 9.68
N ASP A 218 -3.70 -18.47 10.11
CA ASP A 218 -4.43 -17.48 9.32
C ASP A 218 -3.56 -16.95 8.17
N LEU A 219 -2.25 -16.84 8.40
CA LEU A 219 -1.29 -16.28 7.45
C LEU A 219 0.05 -17.03 7.44
N LEU A 220 0.53 -17.35 6.23
CA LEU A 220 1.88 -17.79 5.94
C LEU A 220 2.64 -16.68 5.19
N ILE A 221 3.72 -16.17 5.79
CA ILE A 221 4.63 -15.21 5.16
C ILE A 221 5.89 -15.96 4.72
N ALA A 222 6.07 -16.14 3.42
CA ALA A 222 7.23 -16.79 2.84
C ALA A 222 8.28 -15.77 2.38
N LEU A 223 9.29 -15.53 3.22
CA LEU A 223 10.40 -14.64 2.90
C LEU A 223 11.47 -15.36 2.07
N SER A 224 11.81 -14.78 0.92
CA SER A 224 12.85 -15.27 -0.01
C SER A 224 13.76 -14.13 -0.48
N ASP A 225 14.69 -14.44 -1.38
CA ASP A 225 15.49 -13.52 -2.18
C ASP A 225 14.76 -12.86 -3.36
N VAL A 226 13.48 -13.15 -3.54
CA VAL A 226 12.64 -12.59 -4.62
C VAL A 226 11.63 -11.60 -4.05
N GLU A 227 11.28 -10.55 -4.81
CA GLU A 227 10.23 -9.61 -4.40
C GLU A 227 8.85 -10.24 -4.33
N GLY A 228 8.55 -11.17 -5.23
CA GLY A 228 7.28 -11.88 -5.31
C GLY A 228 7.15 -12.57 -6.66
N LEU A 229 5.94 -12.65 -7.17
CA LEU A 229 5.63 -13.11 -8.53
C LEU A 229 5.68 -11.93 -9.49
N TYR A 230 6.24 -12.15 -10.68
CA TYR A 230 6.22 -11.18 -11.76
C TYR A 230 5.34 -11.68 -12.91
N ASP A 231 4.78 -10.75 -13.68
CA ASP A 231 4.02 -11.04 -14.91
C ASP A 231 4.90 -11.61 -16.04
N SER A 232 6.20 -11.34 -15.97
CA SER A 232 7.22 -11.78 -16.91
C SER A 232 8.55 -12.04 -16.17
N PRO A 233 9.52 -12.74 -16.79
CA PRO A 233 10.77 -13.08 -16.11
C PRO A 233 11.48 -11.85 -15.53
N PRO A 234 11.88 -11.88 -14.24
CA PRO A 234 12.52 -10.75 -13.59
C PRO A 234 13.84 -10.40 -14.27
N GLY A 235 14.09 -9.09 -14.48
CA GLY A 235 15.27 -8.57 -15.18
C GLY A 235 15.05 -8.17 -16.64
N THR A 236 13.81 -8.29 -17.14
CA THR A 236 13.38 -7.57 -18.35
C THR A 236 12.85 -6.19 -17.97
N ASP A 237 13.04 -5.18 -18.82
CA ASP A 237 12.70 -3.76 -18.51
C ASP A 237 11.21 -3.57 -18.17
N ASP A 238 10.34 -4.48 -18.62
CA ASP A 238 8.89 -4.42 -18.45
C ASP A 238 8.34 -5.35 -17.35
N ALA A 239 9.19 -6.08 -16.61
CA ALA A 239 8.71 -7.02 -15.60
C ALA A 239 8.06 -6.29 -14.41
N LYS A 240 6.76 -6.55 -14.19
CA LYS A 240 5.98 -5.94 -13.10
C LYS A 240 5.66 -6.97 -12.03
N LEU A 241 5.81 -6.55 -10.78
CA LEU A 241 5.43 -7.33 -9.62
C LEU A 241 3.91 -7.50 -9.57
N ILE A 242 3.45 -8.73 -9.36
CA ILE A 242 2.04 -9.06 -9.17
C ILE A 242 1.72 -8.87 -7.69
N ASP A 243 0.92 -7.85 -7.36
CA ASP A 243 0.55 -7.58 -5.97
C ASP A 243 -0.41 -8.61 -5.39
N ILE A 244 -1.36 -9.09 -6.20
CA ILE A 244 -2.36 -10.09 -5.83
C ILE A 244 -2.39 -11.17 -6.90
N PHE A 245 -2.13 -12.40 -6.51
CA PHE A 245 -2.22 -13.56 -7.38
C PHE A 245 -3.52 -14.34 -7.12
N TYR A 246 -4.29 -14.54 -8.18
CA TYR A 246 -5.49 -15.39 -8.20
C TYR A 246 -5.17 -16.72 -8.87
N PRO A 247 -5.45 -17.88 -8.24
CA PRO A 247 -5.12 -19.20 -8.80
C PRO A 247 -5.65 -19.47 -10.21
N GLY A 248 -6.76 -18.84 -10.61
CA GLY A 248 -7.30 -18.98 -11.97
C GLY A 248 -6.41 -18.37 -13.07
N ASP A 249 -5.47 -17.49 -12.71
CA ASP A 249 -4.54 -16.85 -13.65
C ASP A 249 -3.20 -17.62 -13.75
N GLN A 250 -3.16 -18.89 -13.35
CA GLN A 250 -1.91 -19.68 -13.30
C GLN A 250 -1.20 -19.85 -14.66
N GLN A 251 -1.93 -19.73 -15.77
CA GLN A 251 -1.37 -19.82 -17.13
C GLN A 251 -0.59 -18.57 -17.56
N SER A 252 -0.75 -17.44 -16.87
CA SER A 252 -0.08 -16.19 -17.24
C SER A 252 1.28 -15.99 -16.58
N ILE A 253 1.69 -16.85 -15.64
CA ILE A 253 2.98 -16.72 -14.94
C ILE A 253 4.09 -17.44 -15.73
N ARG A 254 5.20 -16.73 -15.98
CA ARG A 254 6.45 -17.34 -16.45
C ARG A 254 7.48 -17.41 -15.31
N TYR A 255 7.92 -18.62 -14.98
CA TYR A 255 8.90 -18.83 -13.92
C TYR A 255 10.33 -18.53 -14.39
N GLY A 256 11.08 -17.77 -13.59
CA GLY A 256 12.53 -17.58 -13.76
C GLY A 256 13.35 -18.81 -13.36
N SER A 257 14.67 -18.76 -13.59
CA SER A 257 15.62 -19.83 -13.27
C SER A 257 15.79 -20.05 -11.75
N LYS A 258 16.24 -21.26 -11.37
CA LYS A 258 16.43 -21.68 -9.96
C LYS A 258 17.50 -20.81 -9.25
N SER A 259 17.28 -20.49 -7.98
CA SER A 259 18.28 -19.78 -7.14
C SER A 259 19.56 -20.62 -6.99
N LYS A 260 20.72 -19.98 -6.78
CA LYS A 260 22.02 -20.64 -6.63
C LYS A 260 22.17 -21.54 -5.38
N VAL A 261 21.40 -21.26 -4.31
CA VAL A 261 21.54 -21.92 -2.98
C VAL A 261 20.29 -22.67 -2.49
N GLY A 262 19.12 -22.36 -3.04
CA GLY A 262 17.85 -23.01 -2.67
C GLY A 262 17.60 -24.29 -3.46
N ILE A 263 17.10 -25.32 -2.78
CA ILE A 263 16.73 -26.61 -3.39
C ILE A 263 15.48 -26.45 -4.29
N GLY A 264 14.62 -25.48 -4.00
CA GLY A 264 13.36 -25.20 -4.71
C GLY A 264 13.35 -23.89 -5.53
N GLY A 265 12.91 -23.99 -6.80
CA GLY A 265 12.68 -22.84 -7.69
C GLY A 265 11.40 -22.06 -7.37
N MET A 266 11.10 -21.01 -8.15
CA MET A 266 9.86 -20.22 -7.97
C MET A 266 8.60 -21.07 -8.13
N GLU A 267 8.62 -22.06 -9.03
CA GLU A 267 7.52 -23.01 -9.22
C GLU A 267 7.18 -23.79 -7.92
N ALA A 268 8.20 -24.25 -7.18
CA ALA A 268 8.00 -24.97 -5.91
C ALA A 268 7.38 -24.06 -4.84
N LYS A 269 7.78 -22.78 -4.79
CA LYS A 269 7.21 -21.78 -3.88
C LYS A 269 5.75 -21.51 -4.18
N VAL A 270 5.42 -21.28 -5.46
CA VAL A 270 4.03 -21.06 -5.90
C VAL A 270 3.17 -22.28 -5.63
N LYS A 271 3.66 -23.50 -5.91
CA LYS A 271 2.93 -24.73 -5.61
C LYS A 271 2.64 -24.89 -4.11
N SER A 272 3.63 -24.58 -3.26
CA SER A 272 3.46 -24.62 -1.80
C SER A 272 2.47 -23.57 -1.32
N ALA A 273 2.54 -22.35 -1.85
CA ALA A 273 1.62 -21.25 -1.54
C ALA A 273 0.17 -21.57 -1.96
N LEU A 274 -0.02 -22.11 -3.17
CA LEU A 274 -1.34 -22.52 -3.67
C LEU A 274 -1.98 -23.61 -2.81
N TRP A 275 -1.18 -24.59 -2.37
CA TRP A 275 -1.70 -25.65 -1.52
C TRP A 275 -2.07 -25.14 -0.12
N ALA A 276 -1.26 -24.24 0.46
CA ALA A 276 -1.61 -23.60 1.72
C ALA A 276 -2.88 -22.76 1.61
N LEU A 277 -3.06 -22.04 0.49
CA LEU A 277 -4.27 -21.29 0.18
C LEU A 277 -5.50 -22.21 0.13
N GLN A 278 -5.42 -23.33 -0.61
CA GLN A 278 -6.47 -24.34 -0.68
C GLN A 278 -6.78 -24.99 0.69
N GLY A 279 -5.79 -25.02 1.58
CA GLY A 279 -5.95 -25.46 2.97
C GLY A 279 -6.57 -24.41 3.91
N GLY A 280 -6.95 -23.24 3.39
CA GLY A 280 -7.60 -22.16 4.16
C GLY A 280 -6.64 -21.16 4.81
N THR A 281 -5.36 -21.17 4.45
CA THR A 281 -4.34 -20.24 4.98
C THR A 281 -4.00 -19.16 3.95
N SER A 282 -4.07 -17.89 4.32
CA SER A 282 -3.58 -16.80 3.44
C SER A 282 -2.07 -16.87 3.26
N VAL A 283 -1.57 -16.57 2.06
CA VAL A 283 -0.13 -16.65 1.77
C VAL A 283 0.37 -15.34 1.17
N VAL A 284 1.53 -14.89 1.64
CA VAL A 284 2.29 -13.80 1.03
C VAL A 284 3.71 -14.25 0.76
N ILE A 285 4.18 -14.11 -0.48
CA ILE A 285 5.59 -14.30 -0.85
C ILE A 285 6.24 -12.92 -0.96
N ALA A 286 7.31 -12.67 -0.22
CA ALA A 286 7.96 -11.35 -0.20
C ALA A 286 9.49 -11.43 -0.10
N ASN A 287 10.15 -10.31 -0.42
CA ASN A 287 11.60 -10.17 -0.29
C ASN A 287 12.00 -10.07 1.19
N GLY A 288 12.85 -10.99 1.64
CA GLY A 288 13.48 -10.98 2.95
C GLY A 288 14.96 -10.59 2.90
N THR A 289 15.52 -10.21 1.75
CA THR A 289 16.96 -9.91 1.59
C THR A 289 17.30 -8.44 1.41
N ASP A 290 16.41 -7.64 0.82
CA ASP A 290 16.60 -6.22 0.53
C ASP A 290 16.56 -5.37 1.82
N PRO A 291 17.66 -4.66 2.18
CA PRO A 291 17.71 -3.78 3.34
C PRO A 291 16.61 -2.71 3.37
N LYS A 292 16.13 -2.22 2.21
CA LYS A 292 15.06 -1.21 2.14
C LYS A 292 13.68 -1.77 2.50
N VAL A 293 13.46 -3.06 2.24
CA VAL A 293 12.18 -3.75 2.46
C VAL A 293 12.16 -4.49 3.80
N THR A 294 13.29 -5.07 4.19
CA THR A 294 13.39 -5.98 5.35
C THR A 294 13.16 -5.33 6.70
N GLY A 295 13.37 -4.01 6.84
CA GLY A 295 13.19 -3.31 8.13
C GLY A 295 11.82 -3.50 8.75
N HIS A 296 10.76 -3.62 7.93
CA HIS A 296 9.37 -3.73 8.37
C HIS A 296 8.55 -4.74 7.55
N VAL A 297 9.17 -5.63 6.76
CA VAL A 297 8.47 -6.53 5.81
C VAL A 297 7.33 -7.33 6.44
N ILE A 298 7.53 -7.94 7.60
CA ILE A 298 6.52 -8.79 8.27
C ILE A 298 5.40 -7.91 8.81
N THR A 299 5.74 -6.82 9.51
CA THR A 299 4.76 -5.90 10.07
C THR A 299 3.95 -5.20 8.97
N ASP A 300 4.58 -4.80 7.87
CA ASP A 300 3.94 -4.17 6.72
C ASP A 300 2.95 -5.12 6.04
N ILE A 301 3.32 -6.40 5.88
CA ILE A 301 2.42 -7.42 5.34
C ILE A 301 1.22 -7.62 6.26
N VAL A 302 1.43 -7.74 7.58
CA VAL A 302 0.35 -7.89 8.55
C VAL A 302 -0.54 -6.63 8.59
N GLU A 303 0.03 -5.44 8.40
CA GLU A 303 -0.70 -4.18 8.23
C GLU A 303 -1.44 -4.08 6.89
N GLY A 304 -1.32 -5.07 6.01
CA GLY A 304 -2.02 -5.10 4.73
C GLY A 304 -1.42 -4.21 3.64
N LYS A 305 -0.20 -3.70 3.84
CA LYS A 305 0.52 -2.90 2.83
C LYS A 305 0.86 -3.77 1.61
N LYS A 306 1.08 -3.12 0.45
CA LYS A 306 1.49 -3.77 -0.81
C LYS A 306 2.96 -4.18 -0.79
N VAL A 307 3.26 -5.22 0.00
CA VAL A 307 4.59 -5.85 0.07
C VAL A 307 4.48 -7.28 -0.44
N GLY A 308 5.32 -7.62 -1.42
CA GLY A 308 5.35 -8.91 -2.10
C GLY A 308 4.05 -9.27 -2.81
N THR A 309 3.83 -10.55 -3.09
CA THR A 309 2.61 -11.06 -3.74
C THR A 309 1.70 -11.75 -2.75
N PHE A 310 0.46 -11.29 -2.65
CA PHE A 310 -0.60 -11.87 -1.82
C PHE A 310 -1.44 -12.86 -2.64
N PHE A 311 -1.61 -14.07 -2.13
CA PHE A 311 -2.40 -15.11 -2.78
C PHE A 311 -3.83 -15.05 -2.24
N SER A 312 -4.81 -14.89 -3.14
CA SER A 312 -6.23 -14.79 -2.79
C SER A 312 -7.09 -15.70 -3.66
N GLU A 313 -8.10 -16.33 -3.06
CA GLU A 313 -9.13 -17.09 -3.77
C GLU A 313 -10.17 -16.19 -4.46
N VAL A 314 -10.14 -14.89 -4.16
CA VAL A 314 -11.06 -13.92 -4.75
C VAL A 314 -10.30 -13.14 -5.82
N LYS A 315 -10.74 -13.28 -7.07
CA LYS A 315 -10.25 -12.42 -8.16
C LYS A 315 -10.55 -10.96 -7.80
N PRO A 316 -9.55 -10.05 -7.85
CA PRO A 316 -9.79 -8.64 -7.63
C PRO A 316 -10.93 -8.15 -8.54
N ALA A 317 -11.91 -7.47 -7.96
CA ALA A 317 -13.05 -6.96 -8.71
C ALA A 317 -12.61 -5.71 -9.49
N GLY A 318 -12.42 -5.88 -10.80
CA GLY A 318 -12.07 -4.79 -11.72
C GLY A 318 -10.56 -4.65 -11.98
N PRO A 319 -10.17 -3.69 -12.83
CA PRO A 319 -8.77 -3.42 -13.14
C PRO A 319 -8.01 -2.91 -11.91
N THR A 320 -6.71 -3.21 -11.83
CA THR A 320 -5.84 -2.62 -10.80
C THR A 320 -5.68 -1.12 -11.02
N VAL A 321 -5.18 -0.38 -10.03
CA VAL A 321 -4.94 1.07 -10.16
C VAL A 321 -3.97 1.37 -11.30
N GLU A 322 -2.93 0.57 -11.45
CA GLU A 322 -1.94 0.69 -12.52
C GLU A 322 -2.60 0.49 -13.89
N GLN A 323 -3.48 -0.51 -14.01
CA GLN A 323 -4.27 -0.75 -15.22
C GLN A 323 -5.24 0.41 -15.49
N GLN A 324 -5.96 0.90 -14.49
CA GLN A 324 -6.83 2.09 -14.61
C GLN A 324 -6.03 3.31 -15.06
N THR A 325 -4.83 3.50 -14.50
CA THR A 325 -3.95 4.61 -14.84
C THR A 325 -3.45 4.52 -16.27
N GLU A 326 -3.07 3.32 -16.74
CA GLU A 326 -2.66 3.12 -18.12
C GLU A 326 -3.81 3.34 -19.11
N MET A 327 -5.00 2.82 -18.80
CA MET A 327 -6.22 3.08 -19.58
C MET A 327 -6.52 4.58 -19.66
N ALA A 328 -6.46 5.28 -18.52
CA ALA A 328 -6.66 6.73 -18.45
C ALA A 328 -5.61 7.47 -19.26
N ARG A 329 -4.33 7.09 -19.15
CA ARG A 329 -3.22 7.69 -19.89
C ARG A 329 -3.40 7.54 -21.40
N GLN A 330 -3.75 6.34 -21.86
CA GLN A 330 -3.97 6.06 -23.27
C GLN A 330 -5.17 6.85 -23.81
N ALA A 331 -6.31 6.80 -23.13
CA ALA A 331 -7.50 7.55 -23.53
C ALA A 331 -7.32 9.08 -23.40
N GLY A 332 -6.51 9.54 -22.44
CA GLY A 332 -6.13 10.95 -22.28
C GLY A 332 -5.32 11.49 -23.45
N ARG A 333 -4.43 10.66 -24.04
CA ARG A 333 -3.73 11.03 -25.28
C ARG A 333 -4.71 11.21 -26.43
N THR A 334 -5.70 10.33 -26.57
CA THR A 334 -6.77 10.49 -27.57
C THR A 334 -7.62 11.74 -27.29
N LEU A 335 -7.98 11.97 -26.03
CA LEU A 335 -8.72 13.15 -25.59
C LEU A 335 -7.98 14.46 -25.92
N ALA A 336 -6.65 14.49 -25.76
CA ALA A 336 -5.81 15.63 -26.11
C ALA A 336 -5.80 15.94 -27.62
N THR A 337 -6.02 14.93 -28.47
CA THR A 337 -6.07 15.08 -29.94
C THR A 337 -7.43 15.47 -30.49
N LEU A 338 -8.49 15.39 -29.69
CA LEU A 338 -9.84 15.81 -30.11
C LEU A 338 -9.88 17.31 -30.41
N HIS A 339 -10.77 17.70 -31.32
CA HIS A 339 -11.05 19.11 -31.59
C HIS A 339 -11.65 19.78 -30.33
N PRO A 340 -11.37 21.07 -30.07
CA PRO A 340 -11.93 21.75 -28.91
C PRO A 340 -13.46 21.70 -28.83
N ASP A 341 -14.15 21.70 -29.98
CA ASP A 341 -15.62 21.56 -30.02
C ASP A 341 -16.08 20.17 -29.57
N GLU A 342 -15.37 19.09 -29.92
CA GLU A 342 -15.69 17.72 -29.47
C GLU A 342 -15.53 17.60 -27.95
N ARG A 343 -14.49 18.21 -27.38
CA ARG A 343 -14.32 18.28 -25.91
C ARG A 343 -15.43 19.09 -25.26
N GLY A 344 -15.84 20.20 -25.88
CA GLY A 344 -16.97 21.01 -25.45
C GLY A 344 -18.30 20.26 -25.48
N GLU A 345 -18.56 19.46 -26.52
CA GLU A 345 -19.75 18.62 -26.64
C GLU A 345 -19.86 17.59 -25.51
N ILE A 346 -18.75 16.94 -25.15
CA ILE A 346 -18.72 16.01 -23.99
C ILE A 346 -19.14 16.73 -22.71
N ILE A 347 -18.57 17.92 -22.45
CA ILE A 347 -18.87 18.69 -21.23
C ILE A 347 -20.33 19.14 -21.22
N CYS A 348 -20.85 19.59 -22.37
CA CYS A 348 -22.26 19.95 -22.51
C CYS A 348 -23.18 18.75 -22.27
N ARG A 349 -22.86 17.57 -22.83
CA ARG A 349 -23.62 16.34 -22.58
C ARG A 349 -23.62 15.96 -21.11
N LEU A 350 -22.48 16.09 -20.42
CA LEU A 350 -22.41 15.86 -18.98
C LEU A 350 -23.32 16.84 -18.21
N ALA A 351 -23.37 18.11 -18.60
CA ALA A 351 -24.27 19.09 -18.00
C ALA A 351 -25.76 18.74 -18.21
N ASP A 352 -26.13 18.24 -19.40
CA ASP A 352 -27.48 17.75 -19.69
C ASP A 352 -27.82 16.55 -18.81
N LEU A 353 -26.92 15.56 -18.73
CA LEU A 353 -27.09 14.36 -17.93
C LEU A 353 -27.29 14.65 -16.44
N LEU A 354 -26.57 15.64 -15.87
CA LEU A 354 -26.79 16.05 -14.48
C LEU A 354 -28.22 16.56 -14.24
N THR A 355 -28.85 17.13 -15.26
CA THR A 355 -30.23 17.64 -15.19
C THR A 355 -31.24 16.52 -15.47
N GLU A 356 -31.02 15.71 -16.51
CA GLU A 356 -31.87 14.56 -16.89
C GLU A 356 -31.94 13.50 -15.79
N LYS A 357 -30.80 13.22 -15.13
CA LYS A 357 -30.64 12.16 -14.13
C LYS A 357 -30.66 12.66 -12.69
N LYS A 358 -31.18 13.89 -12.48
CA LYS A 358 -31.20 14.57 -11.18
C LYS A 358 -31.76 13.69 -10.05
N ASP A 359 -32.90 13.04 -10.27
CA ASP A 359 -33.58 12.28 -9.24
C ASP A 359 -32.80 11.01 -8.85
N GLU A 360 -32.12 10.39 -9.81
CA GLU A 360 -31.22 9.25 -9.54
C GLU A 360 -30.01 9.69 -8.71
N ILE A 361 -29.41 10.85 -9.03
CA ILE A 361 -28.28 11.44 -8.29
C ILE A 361 -28.68 11.77 -6.85
N LEU A 362 -29.82 12.45 -6.66
CA LEU A 362 -30.31 12.83 -5.33
C LEU A 362 -30.68 11.59 -4.50
N SER A 363 -31.24 10.56 -5.12
CA SER A 363 -31.51 9.27 -4.47
C SER A 363 -30.22 8.59 -3.99
N ALA A 364 -29.17 8.58 -4.80
CA ALA A 364 -27.86 8.07 -4.40
C ALA A 364 -27.25 8.88 -3.25
N ASN A 365 -27.32 10.20 -3.31
CA ASN A 365 -26.81 11.09 -2.27
C ASN A 365 -27.57 10.93 -0.95
N LYS A 366 -28.88 10.71 -1.00
CA LYS A 366 -29.69 10.44 0.20
C LYS A 366 -29.20 9.20 0.94
N ARG A 367 -28.87 8.11 0.23
CA ARG A 367 -28.33 6.88 0.85
C ARG A 367 -26.97 7.12 1.52
N ASP A 368 -26.10 7.90 0.87
CA ASP A 368 -24.81 8.29 1.45
C ASP A 368 -25.00 9.13 2.72
N MET A 369 -25.92 10.11 2.70
CA MET A 369 -26.26 10.95 3.86
C MET A 369 -26.83 10.13 5.04
N GLU A 370 -27.73 9.17 4.77
CA GLU A 370 -28.30 8.28 5.79
C GLU A 370 -27.24 7.36 6.42
N THR A 371 -26.35 6.81 5.58
CA THR A 371 -25.23 5.96 6.04
C THR A 371 -24.24 6.78 6.87
N ALA A 372 -23.93 8.00 6.44
CA ALA A 372 -23.06 8.93 7.14
C ALA A 372 -23.63 9.32 8.51
N ALA A 373 -24.92 9.69 8.56
CA ALA A 373 -25.60 10.09 9.79
C ALA A 373 -25.71 8.93 10.80
N SER A 374 -26.11 7.74 10.35
CA SER A 374 -26.24 6.56 11.22
C SER A 374 -24.91 6.06 11.79
N SER A 375 -23.81 6.21 11.05
CA SER A 375 -22.49 5.80 11.53
C SER A 375 -21.92 6.70 12.65
N GLY A 376 -22.39 7.95 12.76
CA GLY A 376 -21.91 8.93 13.74
C GLY A 376 -20.45 9.38 13.55
N ARG A 377 -19.79 9.01 12.45
CA ARG A 377 -18.34 9.22 12.24
C ARG A 377 -17.98 10.56 11.62
N LEU A 378 -18.95 11.27 11.03
CA LEU A 378 -18.71 12.50 10.27
C LEU A 378 -19.15 13.73 11.07
N SER A 379 -18.31 14.77 11.06
CA SER A 379 -18.64 16.06 11.66
C SER A 379 -19.68 16.82 10.82
N GLN A 380 -20.42 17.73 11.46
CA GLN A 380 -21.43 18.55 10.78
C GLN A 380 -20.90 19.28 9.52
N PRO A 381 -19.68 19.87 9.52
CA PRO A 381 -19.12 20.49 8.31
C PRO A 381 -18.90 19.51 7.15
N LEU A 382 -18.54 18.25 7.44
CA LEU A 382 -18.34 17.23 6.40
C LEU A 382 -19.68 16.75 5.85
N LEU A 383 -20.71 16.61 6.69
CA LEU A 383 -22.08 16.30 6.24
C LEU A 383 -22.66 17.41 5.35
N ALA A 384 -22.46 18.68 5.70
CA ALA A 384 -22.92 19.80 4.88
C ALA A 384 -22.26 19.83 3.49
N ARG A 385 -20.98 19.44 3.41
CA ARG A 385 -20.25 19.31 2.14
C ARG A 385 -20.69 18.09 1.33
N LEU A 386 -21.07 16.99 1.99
CA LEU A 386 -21.54 15.76 1.34
C LEU A 386 -22.90 15.93 0.66
N SER A 387 -23.76 16.81 1.18
CA SER A 387 -25.12 17.02 0.67
C SER A 387 -25.13 17.66 -0.73
N LEU A 388 -25.88 17.04 -1.64
CA LEU A 388 -26.27 17.59 -2.92
C LEU A 388 -27.72 18.05 -2.90
N SER A 389 -27.99 19.19 -3.53
CA SER A 389 -29.32 19.76 -3.69
C SER A 389 -29.61 20.01 -5.17
N THR A 390 -30.89 20.20 -5.52
CA THR A 390 -31.28 20.60 -6.89
C THR A 390 -30.57 21.89 -7.30
N SER A 391 -30.46 22.87 -6.40
CA SER A 391 -29.74 24.11 -6.68
C SER A 391 -28.27 23.87 -7.01
N LYS A 392 -27.57 23.02 -6.24
CA LYS A 392 -26.16 22.69 -6.52
C LYS A 392 -26.01 22.01 -7.88
N LEU A 393 -26.87 21.06 -8.23
CA LEU A 393 -26.84 20.39 -9.53
C LEU A 393 -27.06 21.37 -10.69
N ASN A 394 -27.99 22.31 -10.53
CA ASN A 394 -28.22 23.36 -11.53
C ASN A 394 -26.99 24.28 -11.67
N SER A 395 -26.40 24.73 -10.57
CA SER A 395 -25.17 25.53 -10.59
C SER A 395 -24.01 24.77 -11.23
N LEU A 396 -23.88 23.46 -10.97
CA LEU A 396 -22.89 22.60 -11.63
C LEU A 396 -23.11 22.53 -13.14
N ALA A 397 -24.33 22.27 -13.59
CA ALA A 397 -24.65 22.23 -15.02
C ALA A 397 -24.33 23.56 -15.72
N ILE A 398 -24.67 24.70 -15.11
CA ILE A 398 -24.33 26.03 -15.63
C ILE A 398 -22.80 26.21 -15.70
N GLY A 399 -22.07 25.87 -14.64
CA GLY A 399 -20.62 25.98 -14.61
C GLY A 399 -19.93 25.09 -15.66
N LEU A 400 -20.43 23.88 -15.88
CA LEU A 400 -19.94 23.00 -16.93
C LEU A 400 -20.12 23.61 -18.33
N ARG A 401 -21.29 24.20 -18.62
CA ARG A 401 -21.51 24.90 -19.90
C ARG A 401 -20.59 26.10 -20.07
N GLN A 402 -20.32 26.85 -19.00
CA GLN A 402 -19.35 27.96 -19.03
C GLN A 402 -17.95 27.46 -19.36
N ILE A 403 -17.52 26.33 -18.79
CA ILE A 403 -16.23 25.70 -19.12
C ILE A 403 -16.20 25.32 -20.60
N ALA A 404 -17.23 24.61 -21.10
CA ALA A 404 -17.31 24.16 -22.48
C ALA A 404 -17.15 25.31 -23.51
N VAL A 405 -17.75 26.47 -23.21
CA VAL A 405 -17.66 27.65 -24.09
C VAL A 405 -16.30 28.34 -23.97
N SER A 406 -15.76 28.46 -22.76
CA SER A 406 -14.52 29.24 -22.52
C SER A 406 -13.23 28.47 -22.82
N SER A 407 -13.27 27.14 -22.93
CA SER A 407 -12.07 26.31 -23.02
C SER A 407 -11.57 26.01 -24.45
N ARG A 408 -12.12 26.66 -25.48
CA ARG A 408 -11.80 26.33 -26.88
C ARG A 408 -10.31 26.47 -27.20
N ASP A 409 -9.69 27.52 -26.71
CA ASP A 409 -8.29 27.85 -27.00
C ASP A 409 -7.32 27.37 -25.90
N SER A 410 -7.76 26.52 -24.96
CA SER A 410 -6.94 26.13 -23.81
C SER A 410 -5.82 25.13 -24.13
N VAL A 411 -5.93 24.38 -25.24
CA VAL A 411 -4.94 23.38 -25.67
C VAL A 411 -4.46 23.76 -27.07
N GLY A 412 -3.14 23.71 -27.30
CA GLY A 412 -2.53 24.14 -28.56
C GLY A 412 -2.36 25.66 -28.73
N GLN A 413 -2.60 26.48 -27.70
CA GLN A 413 -2.40 27.92 -27.75
C GLN A 413 -0.91 28.27 -27.92
N VAL A 414 -0.59 29.07 -28.93
CA VAL A 414 0.76 29.64 -29.10
C VAL A 414 0.95 30.80 -28.11
N LEU A 415 1.81 30.59 -27.11
CA LEU A 415 2.15 31.60 -26.10
C LEU A 415 3.24 32.55 -26.57
N ARG A 416 4.23 31.99 -27.29
CA ARG A 416 5.37 32.74 -27.83
C ARG A 416 5.75 32.16 -29.18
N ARG A 417 6.06 33.05 -30.12
CA ARG A 417 6.61 32.69 -31.43
C ARG A 417 7.81 33.58 -31.71
N THR A 418 8.94 32.99 -32.06
CA THR A 418 10.20 33.71 -32.27
C THR A 418 10.89 33.15 -33.50
N ARG A 419 11.14 34.01 -34.49
CA ARG A 419 12.05 33.68 -35.59
C ARG A 419 13.49 33.78 -35.07
N VAL A 420 14.14 32.65 -34.89
CA VAL A 420 15.50 32.56 -34.34
C VAL A 420 16.53 32.89 -35.42
N ALA A 421 16.30 32.40 -36.64
CA ALA A 421 17.12 32.66 -37.81
C ALA A 421 16.27 32.56 -39.10
N ASN A 422 16.88 32.83 -40.25
CA ASN A 422 16.23 32.57 -41.54
C ASN A 422 15.80 31.10 -41.63
N ASN A 423 14.52 30.87 -41.89
CA ASN A 423 13.89 29.54 -41.94
C ASN A 423 13.95 28.71 -40.64
N LEU A 424 14.15 29.35 -39.48
CA LEU A 424 14.08 28.70 -38.17
C LEU A 424 13.13 29.46 -37.24
N GLU A 425 11.93 28.92 -37.04
CA GLU A 425 10.92 29.48 -36.14
C GLU A 425 10.74 28.58 -34.91
N LEU A 426 10.73 29.19 -33.74
CA LEU A 426 10.48 28.55 -32.45
C LEU A 426 9.11 28.98 -31.94
N GLU A 427 8.28 28.01 -31.56
CA GLU A 427 6.99 28.23 -30.93
C GLU A 427 6.94 27.56 -29.56
N GLN A 428 6.39 28.27 -28.58
CA GLN A 428 6.00 27.73 -27.29
C GLN A 428 4.48 27.62 -27.27
N ILE A 429 3.97 26.39 -27.11
CA ILE A 429 2.54 26.10 -27.12
C ILE A 429 2.07 25.49 -25.79
N THR A 430 0.78 25.64 -25.48
CA THR A 430 0.15 24.95 -24.35
C THR A 430 -0.14 23.48 -24.71
N VAL A 431 0.22 22.55 -23.84
CA VAL A 431 -0.11 21.13 -23.94
C VAL A 431 -0.71 20.65 -22.62
N PRO A 432 -1.51 19.56 -22.61
CA PRO A 432 -1.98 18.96 -21.36
C PRO A 432 -0.80 18.56 -20.48
N ILE A 433 -1.00 18.56 -19.16
CA ILE A 433 -0.01 18.11 -18.19
C ILE A 433 0.22 16.61 -18.35
N GLY A 434 -0.86 15.85 -18.53
CA GLY A 434 -0.83 14.39 -18.69
C GLY A 434 -1.95 13.73 -17.89
N VAL A 435 -1.59 13.01 -16.84
CA VAL A 435 -2.50 12.28 -15.94
C VAL A 435 -2.60 13.00 -14.60
N LEU A 436 -3.81 13.42 -14.26
CA LEU A 436 -4.13 14.08 -13.00
C LEU A 436 -4.71 13.07 -12.01
N LEU A 437 -4.31 13.16 -10.74
CA LEU A 437 -4.96 12.45 -9.64
C LEU A 437 -5.64 13.45 -8.71
N VAL A 438 -6.98 13.42 -8.67
CA VAL A 438 -7.76 14.25 -7.76
C VAL A 438 -8.24 13.39 -6.60
N ILE A 439 -7.77 13.72 -5.39
CA ILE A 439 -8.19 13.06 -4.14
C ILE A 439 -9.09 14.02 -3.37
N PHE A 440 -10.33 13.64 -3.09
CA PHE A 440 -11.33 14.52 -2.50
C PHE A 440 -12.18 13.85 -1.42
N GLU A 441 -12.54 14.63 -0.40
CA GLU A 441 -13.31 14.18 0.76
C GLU A 441 -14.61 14.97 0.89
N SER A 442 -15.71 14.23 1.06
CA SER A 442 -17.04 14.71 1.39
C SER A 442 -17.53 15.80 0.46
N ARG A 443 -17.15 15.75 -0.83
CA ARG A 443 -17.46 16.75 -1.86
C ARG A 443 -17.80 16.05 -3.19
N PRO A 444 -18.95 15.38 -3.29
CA PRO A 444 -19.33 14.71 -4.53
C PRO A 444 -19.54 15.67 -5.71
N ASP A 445 -19.85 16.94 -5.44
CA ASP A 445 -19.92 18.03 -6.41
C ASP A 445 -18.60 18.32 -7.12
N CYS A 446 -17.47 18.00 -6.48
CA CYS A 446 -16.14 18.16 -7.07
C CYS A 446 -15.94 17.27 -8.30
N LEU A 447 -16.53 16.07 -8.33
CA LEU A 447 -16.31 15.07 -9.38
C LEU A 447 -16.64 15.60 -10.79
N PRO A 448 -17.86 16.10 -11.07
CA PRO A 448 -18.17 16.64 -12.40
C PRO A 448 -17.36 17.90 -12.73
N GLN A 449 -17.01 18.73 -11.74
CA GLN A 449 -16.21 19.94 -11.96
C GLN A 449 -14.79 19.60 -12.45
N VAL A 450 -14.08 18.73 -11.73
CA VAL A 450 -12.72 18.37 -12.11
C VAL A 450 -12.69 17.52 -13.37
N SER A 451 -13.73 16.72 -13.61
CA SER A 451 -13.88 15.97 -14.86
C SER A 451 -14.02 16.91 -16.05
N ALA A 452 -14.88 17.93 -15.95
CA ALA A 452 -15.05 18.92 -17.00
C ALA A 452 -13.78 19.73 -17.28
N LEU A 453 -13.06 20.16 -16.23
CA LEU A 453 -11.78 20.85 -16.39
C LEU A 453 -10.70 19.96 -17.02
N ALA A 454 -10.63 18.69 -16.62
CA ALA A 454 -9.70 17.73 -17.23
C ALA A 454 -10.02 17.50 -18.71
N ILE A 455 -11.31 17.32 -19.06
CA ILE A 455 -11.78 17.21 -20.46
C ILE A 455 -11.42 18.45 -21.25
N ALA A 456 -11.75 19.64 -20.75
CA ALA A 456 -11.47 20.92 -21.39
C ALA A 456 -9.98 21.09 -21.71
N SER A 457 -9.12 20.73 -20.76
CA SER A 457 -7.66 20.85 -20.84
C SER A 457 -6.95 19.63 -21.46
N GLY A 458 -7.69 18.63 -21.94
CA GLY A 458 -7.13 17.44 -22.60
C GLY A 458 -6.33 16.50 -21.69
N ASN A 459 -6.58 16.53 -20.37
CA ASN A 459 -5.89 15.69 -19.39
C ASN A 459 -6.67 14.41 -19.10
N ALA A 460 -5.94 13.31 -18.85
CA ALA A 460 -6.51 12.14 -18.20
C ALA A 460 -6.75 12.41 -16.71
N LEU A 461 -7.71 11.72 -16.11
CA LEU A 461 -8.08 11.94 -14.72
C LEU A 461 -8.34 10.64 -13.96
N LEU A 462 -7.65 10.49 -12.83
CA LEU A 462 -7.96 9.55 -11.77
C LEU A 462 -8.66 10.27 -10.64
N LEU A 463 -9.81 9.72 -10.22
CA LEU A 463 -10.62 10.24 -9.14
C LEU A 463 -10.54 9.30 -7.94
N LYS A 464 -10.14 9.81 -6.78
CA LYS A 464 -10.22 9.07 -5.51
C LYS A 464 -11.10 9.82 -4.53
N GLY A 465 -12.37 9.40 -4.47
CA GLY A 465 -13.33 9.91 -3.50
C GLY A 465 -13.22 9.24 -2.12
N GLY A 466 -13.73 9.94 -1.11
CA GLY A 466 -13.99 9.41 0.23
C GLY A 466 -15.06 8.30 0.23
N LYS A 467 -14.98 7.40 1.22
CA LYS A 467 -15.89 6.25 1.38
C LYS A 467 -17.34 6.69 1.66
N GLU A 468 -17.50 7.85 2.26
CA GLU A 468 -18.79 8.46 2.63
C GLU A 468 -19.64 8.92 1.45
N ALA A 469 -19.03 9.11 0.26
CA ALA A 469 -19.72 9.56 -0.96
C ALA A 469 -19.74 8.47 -2.04
N ALA A 470 -19.58 7.19 -1.66
CA ALA A 470 -19.36 6.11 -2.61
C ALA A 470 -20.51 5.93 -3.61
N ASN A 471 -21.77 6.02 -3.17
CA ASN A 471 -22.91 5.84 -4.08
C ASN A 471 -23.06 7.02 -5.03
N THR A 472 -22.89 8.24 -4.52
CA THR A 472 -22.98 9.49 -5.29
C THR A 472 -21.86 9.58 -6.33
N ASN A 473 -20.62 9.29 -5.92
CA ASN A 473 -19.47 9.32 -6.84
C ASN A 473 -19.62 8.27 -7.96
N ARG A 474 -20.16 7.10 -7.65
CA ARG A 474 -20.39 6.04 -8.64
C ARG A 474 -21.36 6.49 -9.74
N ILE A 475 -22.50 7.07 -9.38
CA ILE A 475 -23.46 7.54 -10.39
C ILE A 475 -22.90 8.73 -11.18
N LEU A 476 -22.25 9.70 -10.53
CA LEU A 476 -21.65 10.83 -11.24
C LEU A 476 -20.56 10.39 -12.22
N HIS A 477 -19.71 9.43 -11.82
CA HIS A 477 -18.70 8.84 -12.71
C HIS A 477 -19.33 8.10 -13.88
N GLN A 478 -20.41 7.35 -13.66
CA GLN A 478 -21.16 6.68 -14.75
C GLN A 478 -21.68 7.68 -15.78
N LEU A 479 -22.24 8.81 -15.34
CA LEU A 479 -22.70 9.87 -16.25
C LEU A 479 -21.53 10.54 -16.99
N THR A 480 -20.39 10.74 -16.32
CA THR A 480 -19.16 11.22 -16.98
C THR A 480 -18.68 10.25 -18.05
N GLN A 481 -18.69 8.95 -17.77
CA GLN A 481 -18.33 7.92 -18.76
C GLN A 481 -19.32 7.86 -19.93
N GLU A 482 -20.60 8.05 -19.68
CA GLU A 482 -21.62 8.14 -20.73
C GLU A 482 -21.34 9.33 -21.67
N ALA A 483 -21.05 10.51 -21.11
CA ALA A 483 -20.69 11.68 -21.90
C ALA A 483 -19.41 11.49 -22.73
N LEU A 484 -18.36 10.93 -22.12
CA LEU A 484 -17.08 10.64 -22.81
C LEU A 484 -17.22 9.60 -23.93
N SER A 485 -18.22 8.72 -23.85
CA SER A 485 -18.46 7.68 -24.85
C SER A 485 -18.88 8.24 -26.21
N LEU A 486 -19.37 9.49 -26.26
CA LEU A 486 -19.70 10.18 -27.52
C LEU A 486 -18.54 10.18 -28.52
N HIS A 487 -17.32 10.38 -28.03
CA HIS A 487 -16.10 10.46 -28.83
C HIS A 487 -15.10 9.33 -28.52
N GLY A 488 -15.59 8.21 -27.98
CA GLY A 488 -14.77 7.01 -27.75
C GLY A 488 -13.68 7.14 -26.68
N VAL A 489 -13.73 8.16 -25.83
CA VAL A 489 -12.71 8.46 -24.79
C VAL A 489 -13.20 8.14 -23.38
N LYS A 490 -14.10 7.15 -23.25
CA LYS A 490 -14.72 6.72 -21.99
C LYS A 490 -13.70 6.50 -20.87
N ASP A 491 -12.56 5.93 -21.21
CA ASP A 491 -11.55 5.53 -20.24
C ASP A 491 -10.65 6.67 -19.75
N ALA A 492 -10.77 7.88 -20.32
CA ALA A 492 -9.93 9.03 -19.93
C ALA A 492 -10.16 9.48 -18.48
N ILE A 493 -11.32 9.13 -17.90
CA ILE A 493 -11.66 9.43 -16.51
C ILE A 493 -12.00 8.14 -15.76
N GLN A 494 -11.18 7.80 -14.76
CA GLN A 494 -11.33 6.59 -13.95
C GLN A 494 -11.63 6.94 -12.49
N LEU A 495 -12.55 6.20 -11.88
CA LEU A 495 -12.81 6.26 -10.44
C LEU A 495 -12.04 5.12 -9.75
N VAL A 496 -11.08 5.48 -8.93
CA VAL A 496 -10.26 4.55 -8.16
C VAL A 496 -11.09 3.95 -7.03
N SER A 497 -10.95 2.65 -6.83
CA SER A 497 -11.62 1.92 -5.75
C SER A 497 -11.34 2.53 -4.38
N THR A 498 -12.35 2.53 -3.49
CA THR A 498 -12.19 3.03 -2.11
C THR A 498 -11.29 2.16 -1.24
N ARG A 499 -10.93 0.97 -1.72
CA ARG A 499 -10.03 0.02 -1.05
C ARG A 499 -8.57 0.36 -1.22
N GLU A 500 -8.23 1.09 -2.27
CA GLU A 500 -6.87 1.51 -2.55
C GLU A 500 -6.45 2.60 -1.58
N GLU A 501 -5.28 2.43 -0.97
CA GLU A 501 -4.74 3.41 -0.04
C GLU A 501 -4.21 4.61 -0.81
N VAL A 502 -4.40 5.81 -0.25
CA VAL A 502 -3.90 7.05 -0.86
C VAL A 502 -2.38 7.01 -1.02
N GLU A 503 -1.69 6.36 -0.09
CA GLU A 503 -0.23 6.19 -0.17
C GLU A 503 0.22 5.40 -1.40
N ASP A 504 -0.53 4.38 -1.82
CA ASP A 504 -0.20 3.58 -3.00
C ASP A 504 -0.31 4.43 -4.27
N LEU A 505 -1.35 5.25 -4.36
CA LEU A 505 -1.53 6.20 -5.47
C LEU A 505 -0.40 7.23 -5.54
N CYS A 506 0.07 7.72 -4.38
CA CYS A 506 1.17 8.68 -4.30
C CYS A 506 2.54 8.12 -4.73
N ARG A 507 2.66 6.81 -4.94
CA ARG A 507 3.90 6.13 -5.40
C ARG A 507 3.95 5.93 -6.92
N LEU A 508 2.90 6.28 -7.65
CA LEU A 508 2.81 6.09 -9.11
C LEU A 508 3.46 7.25 -9.90
N ASP A 509 4.67 7.65 -9.51
CA ASP A 509 5.39 8.82 -10.06
C ASP A 509 5.73 8.70 -11.55
N LYS A 510 5.83 7.48 -12.07
CA LYS A 510 6.03 7.22 -13.51
C LYS A 510 4.73 7.30 -14.34
N MET A 511 3.58 7.36 -13.68
CA MET A 511 2.26 7.26 -14.33
C MET A 511 1.36 8.47 -14.07
N ILE A 512 1.56 9.20 -12.96
CA ILE A 512 0.76 10.35 -12.54
C ILE A 512 1.63 11.60 -12.56
N ASP A 513 1.17 12.65 -13.26
CA ASP A 513 1.94 13.86 -13.49
C ASP A 513 1.61 14.99 -12.48
N LEU A 514 0.41 14.96 -11.86
CA LEU A 514 0.00 15.96 -10.86
C LEU A 514 -1.04 15.41 -9.88
N ILE A 515 -0.88 15.68 -8.59
CA ILE A 515 -1.89 15.38 -7.56
C ILE A 515 -2.59 16.66 -7.11
N ILE A 516 -3.92 16.62 -7.02
CA ILE A 516 -4.76 17.73 -6.58
C ILE A 516 -5.61 17.28 -5.37
N PRO A 517 -5.18 17.55 -4.13
CA PRO A 517 -5.95 17.24 -2.94
C PRO A 517 -7.06 18.28 -2.68
N ARG A 518 -8.29 17.82 -2.46
CA ARG A 518 -9.48 18.64 -2.18
C ARG A 518 -10.17 18.16 -0.91
N GLY A 519 -9.61 18.50 0.24
CA GLY A 519 -10.10 18.03 1.53
C GLY A 519 -9.73 18.92 2.69
N SER A 520 -9.50 18.31 3.84
CA SER A 520 -8.99 18.97 5.04
C SER A 520 -7.51 19.35 4.87
N SER A 521 -7.02 20.32 5.65
CA SER A 521 -5.58 20.65 5.74
C SER A 521 -4.73 19.43 6.10
N GLN A 522 -5.30 18.52 6.91
CA GLN A 522 -4.62 17.29 7.30
C GLN A 522 -4.43 16.36 6.09
N LEU A 523 -5.49 16.12 5.30
CA LEU A 523 -5.39 15.34 4.06
C LEU A 523 -4.34 15.92 3.11
N VAL A 524 -4.34 17.24 2.90
CA VAL A 524 -3.37 17.91 2.02
C VAL A 524 -1.95 17.66 2.49
N ARG A 525 -1.67 17.81 3.80
CA ARG A 525 -0.35 17.56 4.38
C ARG A 525 0.07 16.11 4.27
N ASP A 526 -0.84 15.17 4.51
CA ASP A 526 -0.52 13.74 4.46
C ASP A 526 -0.21 13.31 3.01
N ILE A 527 -0.94 13.82 2.03
CA ILE A 527 -0.64 13.63 0.61
C ILE A 527 0.71 14.26 0.24
N GLN A 528 1.00 15.49 0.68
CA GLN A 528 2.29 16.13 0.42
C GLN A 528 3.47 15.35 1.02
N ARG A 529 3.30 14.70 2.17
CA ARG A 529 4.34 13.83 2.76
C ARG A 529 4.49 12.50 2.03
N ALA A 530 3.37 11.93 1.58
CA ALA A 530 3.36 10.63 0.90
C ALA A 530 3.84 10.73 -0.56
N ALA A 531 3.50 11.81 -1.27
CA ALA A 531 3.88 12.06 -2.65
C ALA A 531 5.37 12.41 -2.76
N LYS A 532 6.18 11.40 -3.10
CA LYS A 532 7.60 11.58 -3.41
C LYS A 532 7.78 11.49 -4.92
N GLY A 533 8.05 12.62 -5.57
CA GLY A 533 8.32 12.69 -7.01
C GLY A 533 7.17 13.30 -7.83
N ILE A 534 5.92 13.18 -7.38
CA ILE A 534 4.77 13.79 -8.07
C ILE A 534 4.50 15.19 -7.51
N PRO A 535 4.40 16.22 -8.35
CA PRO A 535 3.98 17.55 -7.92
C PRO A 535 2.57 17.53 -7.29
N VAL A 536 2.38 18.31 -6.22
CA VAL A 536 1.09 18.43 -5.53
C VAL A 536 0.59 19.87 -5.62
N LEU A 537 -0.57 20.07 -6.26
CA LEU A 537 -1.24 21.36 -6.37
C LEU A 537 -2.37 21.48 -5.34
N GLY A 538 -2.09 22.19 -4.25
CA GLY A 538 -3.07 22.50 -3.23
C GLY A 538 -2.51 23.44 -2.18
N HIS A 539 -3.39 24.05 -1.38
CA HIS A 539 -3.02 24.88 -0.25
C HIS A 539 -3.37 24.12 1.05
N SER A 540 -2.43 24.06 1.99
CA SER A 540 -2.65 23.44 3.29
C SER A 540 -3.48 24.33 4.21
N GLU A 541 -3.35 25.66 4.08
CA GLU A 541 -3.93 26.65 5.01
C GLU A 541 -4.41 27.90 4.25
N GLY A 542 -5.40 28.58 4.82
CA GLY A 542 -6.06 29.75 4.23
C GLY A 542 -6.21 30.87 5.24
N ILE A 543 -5.09 31.41 5.72
CA ILE A 543 -5.10 32.48 6.73
C ILE A 543 -5.26 33.83 6.01
N CYS A 544 -6.51 34.19 5.73
CA CYS A 544 -6.84 35.42 5.02
C CYS A 544 -6.94 36.61 5.98
N HIS A 545 -6.42 37.75 5.52
CA HIS A 545 -6.38 39.00 6.28
C HIS A 545 -7.22 40.05 5.56
N VAL A 546 -7.99 40.82 6.32
CA VAL A 546 -8.59 42.08 5.85
C VAL A 546 -7.91 43.21 6.58
N TYR A 547 -7.32 44.15 5.84
CA TYR A 547 -6.70 45.36 6.40
C TYR A 547 -7.59 46.57 6.10
N ILE A 548 -7.98 47.28 7.16
CA ILE A 548 -8.75 48.51 7.07
C ILE A 548 -7.82 49.69 7.29
N ASP A 549 -7.55 50.40 6.21
CA ASP A 549 -6.69 51.59 6.16
C ASP A 549 -7.37 52.84 6.77
N SER A 550 -6.59 53.85 7.17
CA SER A 550 -7.15 55.09 7.74
C SER A 550 -8.13 55.79 6.80
N GLU A 551 -7.94 55.66 5.50
CA GLU A 551 -8.78 56.28 4.47
C GLU A 551 -9.96 55.39 4.03
N ALA A 552 -10.23 54.29 4.74
CA ALA A 552 -11.28 53.36 4.36
C ALA A 552 -12.68 53.98 4.49
N CYS A 553 -13.49 53.81 3.44
CA CYS A 553 -14.90 54.18 3.47
C CYS A 553 -15.66 53.28 4.44
N ILE A 554 -16.37 53.91 5.39
CA ILE A 554 -17.04 53.24 6.50
C ILE A 554 -18.02 52.16 6.03
N GLU A 555 -18.92 52.52 5.11
CA GLU A 555 -19.98 51.64 4.61
C GLU A 555 -19.40 50.40 3.93
N LYS A 556 -18.40 50.58 3.05
CA LYS A 556 -17.75 49.48 2.35
C LYS A 556 -16.99 48.55 3.30
N ALA A 557 -16.34 49.10 4.31
CA ALA A 557 -15.56 48.31 5.26
C ALA A 557 -16.43 47.31 6.02
N VAL A 558 -17.60 47.73 6.49
CA VAL A 558 -18.53 46.85 7.23
C VAL A 558 -19.02 45.71 6.34
N ASP A 559 -19.47 46.00 5.12
CA ASP A 559 -19.96 45.00 4.18
C ASP A 559 -18.88 43.98 3.80
N ILE A 560 -17.65 44.45 3.50
CA ILE A 560 -16.53 43.58 3.16
C ILE A 560 -16.16 42.66 4.33
N ILE A 561 -16.09 43.18 5.56
CA ILE A 561 -15.76 42.37 6.75
C ILE A 561 -16.85 41.33 7.00
N LYS A 562 -18.12 41.75 6.88
CA LYS A 562 -19.27 40.86 7.06
C LYS A 562 -19.23 39.70 6.07
N ASP A 563 -19.14 40.00 4.78
CA ASP A 563 -19.08 39.01 3.70
C ASP A 563 -17.88 38.08 3.90
N SER A 564 -16.69 38.66 4.08
CA SER A 564 -15.44 37.91 4.21
C SER A 564 -15.42 36.93 5.38
N LYS A 565 -16.16 37.19 6.48
CA LYS A 565 -16.22 36.25 7.62
C LYS A 565 -17.47 35.38 7.64
N CYS A 566 -18.62 35.92 7.28
CA CYS A 566 -19.92 35.36 7.65
C CYS A 566 -20.62 34.64 6.49
N ASP A 567 -20.28 34.92 5.24
CA ASP A 567 -20.92 34.25 4.08
C ASP A 567 -20.72 32.73 4.13
N TYR A 568 -19.46 32.30 4.22
CA TYR A 568 -19.12 30.89 4.42
C TYR A 568 -17.90 30.72 5.33
N PRO A 569 -18.08 30.72 6.67
CA PRO A 569 -16.97 30.71 7.63
C PRO A 569 -16.02 29.50 7.53
N ALA A 570 -16.46 28.40 6.92
CA ALA A 570 -15.66 27.19 6.71
C ALA A 570 -14.88 27.20 5.38
N ALA A 571 -15.02 28.26 4.57
CA ALA A 571 -14.26 28.42 3.34
C ALA A 571 -12.78 28.74 3.65
N CYS A 572 -11.88 28.29 2.79
CA CYS A 572 -10.45 28.56 2.94
C CYS A 572 -10.05 30.01 2.63
N ASN A 573 -10.96 30.80 2.07
CA ASN A 573 -10.76 32.23 1.78
C ASN A 573 -11.48 33.14 2.79
N ALA A 574 -12.11 32.57 3.83
CA ALA A 574 -12.76 33.35 4.86
C ALA A 574 -11.71 34.15 5.67
N MET A 575 -12.06 35.38 6.06
CA MET A 575 -11.19 36.21 6.89
C MET A 575 -10.93 35.52 8.23
N GLU A 576 -9.65 35.37 8.59
CA GLU A 576 -9.25 34.91 9.93
C GLU A 576 -8.69 36.06 10.77
N THR A 577 -8.04 37.03 10.13
CA THR A 577 -7.43 38.17 10.80
C THR A 577 -7.98 39.48 10.26
N LEU A 578 -8.54 40.31 11.15
CA LEU A 578 -8.87 41.70 10.85
C LEU A 578 -7.76 42.60 11.39
N LEU A 579 -7.13 43.38 10.50
CA LEU A 579 -6.11 44.38 10.81
C LEU A 579 -6.74 45.77 10.68
N LEU A 580 -6.63 46.58 11.73
CA LEU A 580 -7.21 47.93 11.77
C LEU A 580 -6.10 48.97 11.93
N HIS A 581 -6.11 50.02 11.10
CA HIS A 581 -5.23 51.16 11.30
C HIS A 581 -5.52 51.81 12.66
N ARG A 582 -4.47 52.21 13.39
CA ARG A 582 -4.58 52.70 14.78
C ARG A 582 -5.51 53.90 14.94
N ASP A 583 -5.59 54.74 13.91
CA ASP A 583 -6.37 55.97 13.91
C ASP A 583 -7.89 55.68 13.88
N LEU A 584 -8.28 54.47 13.45
CA LEU A 584 -9.68 54.04 13.41
C LEU A 584 -10.22 53.58 14.77
N LEU A 585 -9.36 53.29 15.75
CA LEU A 585 -9.75 52.72 17.05
C LEU A 585 -10.71 53.59 17.86
N ARG A 586 -10.76 54.90 17.59
CA ARG A 586 -11.65 55.86 18.26
C ARG A 586 -12.64 56.49 17.28
N THR A 587 -13.04 55.75 16.25
CA THR A 587 -13.97 56.23 15.23
C THR A 587 -15.27 55.40 15.27
N PRO A 588 -16.40 55.96 14.80
CA PRO A 588 -17.66 55.22 14.70
C PRO A 588 -17.56 53.93 13.87
N LEU A 589 -16.61 53.86 12.94
CA LEU A 589 -16.37 52.67 12.13
C LEU A 589 -15.95 51.47 12.99
N PHE A 590 -15.09 51.68 13.99
CA PHE A 590 -14.68 50.59 14.89
C PHE A 590 -15.88 50.05 15.65
N ASP A 591 -16.70 50.92 16.25
CA ASP A 591 -17.89 50.50 16.99
C ASP A 591 -18.88 49.73 16.10
N GLN A 592 -19.12 50.22 14.87
CA GLN A 592 -19.98 49.54 13.90
C GLN A 592 -19.47 48.14 13.52
N ILE A 593 -18.17 47.98 13.29
CA ILE A 593 -17.57 46.67 12.99
C ILE A 593 -17.78 45.71 14.16
N ILE A 594 -17.53 46.15 15.39
CA ILE A 594 -17.64 45.32 16.59
C ILE A 594 -19.10 44.90 16.83
N ASP A 595 -20.03 45.84 16.69
CA ASP A 595 -21.46 45.55 16.86
C ASP A 595 -21.98 44.61 15.76
N MET A 596 -21.58 44.82 14.50
CA MET A 596 -21.91 43.90 13.41
C MET A 596 -21.40 42.48 13.69
N LEU A 597 -20.13 42.34 14.08
CA LEU A 597 -19.55 41.02 14.39
C LEU A 597 -20.24 40.35 15.58
N ARG A 598 -20.70 41.11 16.59
CA ARG A 598 -21.49 40.57 17.70
C ARG A 598 -22.86 40.08 17.25
N VAL A 599 -23.55 40.83 16.39
CA VAL A 599 -24.86 40.45 15.82
C VAL A 599 -24.72 39.14 15.04
N GLU A 600 -23.66 38.99 14.25
CA GLU A 600 -23.33 37.78 13.49
C GLU A 600 -22.71 36.66 14.35
N GLN A 601 -22.70 36.82 15.68
CA GLN A 601 -22.21 35.83 16.66
C GLN A 601 -20.73 35.43 16.48
N VAL A 602 -19.92 36.30 15.89
CA VAL A 602 -18.47 36.10 15.76
C VAL A 602 -17.80 36.41 17.10
N ARG A 603 -17.34 35.37 17.81
CA ARG A 603 -16.64 35.53 19.09
C ARG A 603 -15.22 36.05 18.87
N GLN A 604 -14.89 37.18 19.48
CA GLN A 604 -13.53 37.76 19.45
C GLN A 604 -12.58 36.96 20.33
N CYS A 605 -11.50 36.43 19.77
CA CYS A 605 -10.54 35.60 20.51
C CYS A 605 -9.36 36.37 21.12
N SER A 606 -8.97 37.56 20.60
CA SER A 606 -7.82 38.33 21.13
C SER A 606 -7.66 39.69 20.43
N PHE A 607 -7.58 40.79 21.18
CA PHE A 607 -6.96 42.04 20.68
C PHE A 607 -5.47 41.98 20.99
N ARG A 608 -4.62 41.93 19.96
CA ARG A 608 -3.17 42.14 20.11
C ARG A 608 -2.83 43.51 19.55
N LYS A 609 -2.42 44.43 20.41
CA LYS A 609 -1.67 45.62 19.96
C LYS A 609 -0.25 45.16 19.63
N PRO A 610 0.27 45.43 18.42
CA PRO A 610 1.69 45.26 18.14
C PRO A 610 2.53 46.17 19.04
#